data_AF-A0A6C0DAQ8-F1
#
_entry.id   AF-A0A6C0DAQ8-F1
#
_cell.length_a   1.000
_cell.length_b   1.000
_cell.length_c   1.000
_cell.angle_alpha   90.00
_cell.angle_beta   90.00
_cell.angle_gamma   90.00
#
_symmetry.space_group_name_H-M   'P 1'
#
loop_
_entity.id
_entity.type
_entity.pdbx_description
1 polymer ?
#
loop_
_entity_poly.entity_id
_entity_poly.type
_entity_poly.pdbx_seq_one_letter_code
_entity_poly.pdbx_strand_id
1 'polypeptide(L)'
;MNLVKSIEQYDENNIYFCEPIKNNVMNDGLFIRILYSTPLFVLNGINLLILLNDISVEKYYNKYKCNFNPINHKDLIENIKSIEETILKNVNIKNKVSQFKIYEQLKNGNIKIFFENIENINNGLFMLKISGIWETEFHFGITYKFVKINHL
;
A
#
# COMPACT_ATOMS: atom_id res chain seq x y z
N MET A 1 15.11 6.88 -8.11
CA MET A 1 15.47 5.51 -7.68
C MET A 1 14.43 5.02 -6.69
N ASN A 2 13.87 3.82 -6.86
CA ASN A 2 12.96 3.22 -5.87
C ASN A 2 13.76 2.14 -5.13
N LEU A 3 13.95 2.30 -3.82
CA LEU A 3 14.40 1.20 -2.97
C LEU A 3 13.16 0.44 -2.53
N VAL A 4 13.13 -0.86 -2.81
CA VAL A 4 12.03 -1.75 -2.44
C VAL A 4 12.54 -2.71 -1.38
N LYS A 5 11.83 -2.79 -0.26
CA LYS A 5 12.14 -3.73 0.82
C LYS A 5 11.25 -4.96 0.72
N SER A 6 11.78 -6.13 1.09
CA SER A 6 10.91 -7.27 1.38
C SER A 6 10.07 -6.98 2.62
N ILE A 7 8.97 -7.71 2.78
CA ILE A 7 8.11 -7.64 3.97
C ILE A 7 8.92 -7.93 5.25
N GLU A 8 9.93 -8.80 5.16
CA GLU A 8 10.81 -9.17 6.29
C GLU A 8 11.80 -8.06 6.69
N GLN A 9 12.15 -7.16 5.76
CA GLN A 9 13.08 -6.05 6.01
C GLN A 9 12.39 -4.78 6.50
N TYR A 10 11.06 -4.81 6.60
CA TYR A 10 10.27 -3.75 7.19
C TYR A 10 10.53 -3.68 8.70
N ASP A 11 10.54 -2.45 9.22
CA ASP A 11 10.76 -2.18 10.65
C ASP A 11 9.94 -0.94 10.99
N GLU A 12 8.97 -1.10 11.89
CA GLU A 12 8.07 -0.03 12.30
C GLU A 12 8.77 1.14 13.00
N ASN A 13 9.94 0.93 13.59
CA ASN A 13 10.69 1.98 14.30
C ASN A 13 11.31 3.01 13.35
N ASN A 14 11.39 2.68 12.06
CA ASN A 14 11.92 3.55 11.02
C ASN A 14 10.83 4.44 10.38
N ILE A 15 9.61 4.47 10.95
CA ILE A 15 8.48 5.23 10.42
C ILE A 15 8.32 6.56 11.15
N TYR A 16 8.24 7.63 10.36
CA TYR A 16 8.04 8.99 10.86
C TYR A 16 6.82 9.61 10.18
N PHE A 17 5.98 10.27 10.98
CA PHE A 17 4.79 10.99 10.51
C PHE A 17 5.10 12.49 10.48
N CYS A 18 4.86 13.14 9.34
CA CYS A 18 5.00 14.59 9.23
C CYS A 18 3.75 15.32 9.74
N GLU A 19 3.84 16.64 9.89
CA GLU A 19 2.70 17.48 10.20
C GLU A 19 1.55 17.32 9.18
N PRO A 20 0.28 17.31 9.62
CA PRO A 20 -0.86 17.22 8.72
C PRO A 20 -0.95 18.43 7.79
N ILE A 21 -1.15 18.17 6.49
CA ILE A 21 -1.42 19.19 5.48
C ILE A 21 -2.83 19.01 4.90
N LYS A 22 -3.39 20.06 4.29
CA LYS A 22 -4.66 19.93 3.57
C LYS A 22 -4.54 18.90 2.45
N ASN A 23 -5.53 18.01 2.35
CA ASN A 23 -5.58 16.98 1.33
C ASN A 23 -6.10 17.59 0.02
N ASN A 24 -5.33 17.46 -1.06
CA ASN A 24 -5.71 17.99 -2.38
C ASN A 24 -6.70 17.08 -3.13
N VAL A 25 -6.88 15.84 -2.69
CA VAL A 25 -7.73 14.84 -3.35
C VAL A 25 -9.08 14.71 -2.65
N MET A 26 -9.12 14.85 -1.32
CA MET A 26 -10.34 14.78 -0.53
C MET A 26 -10.63 16.17 0.06
N ASN A 27 -11.76 16.77 -0.32
CA ASN A 27 -12.21 18.04 0.25
C ASN A 27 -12.33 17.93 1.77
N ASP A 28 -11.82 18.93 2.48
CA ASP A 28 -11.79 19.03 3.95
C ASP A 28 -11.08 17.86 4.66
N GLY A 29 -10.30 17.07 3.92
CA GLY A 29 -9.42 16.05 4.48
C GLY A 29 -8.04 16.59 4.85
N LEU A 30 -7.39 15.90 5.77
CA LEU A 30 -5.96 16.06 6.04
C LEU A 30 -5.16 14.92 5.39
N PHE A 31 -3.90 15.21 5.14
CA PHE A 31 -2.91 14.24 4.68
C PHE A 31 -1.68 14.34 5.56
N ILE A 32 -1.33 13.21 6.17
CA ILE A 32 -0.15 13.05 7.02
C ILE A 32 0.87 12.25 6.21
N ARG A 33 1.98 12.87 5.85
CA ARG A 33 3.02 12.20 5.05
C ARG A 33 3.77 11.19 5.93
N ILE A 34 4.03 10.01 5.38
CA ILE A 34 4.91 9.01 6.00
C ILE A 34 6.30 9.12 5.38
N LEU A 35 7.32 9.10 6.23
CA LEU A 35 8.72 8.93 5.85
C LEU A 35 9.23 7.61 6.43
N TYR A 36 10.05 6.91 5.65
CA TYR A 36 10.77 5.73 6.10
C TYR A 36 12.26 6.08 6.19
N SER A 37 12.79 6.19 7.40
CA SER A 37 14.14 6.69 7.67
C SER A 37 14.99 5.62 8.34
N THR A 38 16.11 5.29 7.72
CA THR A 38 17.14 4.39 8.25
C THR A 38 18.43 5.19 8.45
N PRO A 39 19.44 4.66 9.17
CA PRO A 39 20.74 5.32 9.29
C PRO A 39 21.43 5.63 7.95
N LEU A 40 21.06 4.93 6.88
CA LEU A 40 21.70 5.05 5.56
C LEU A 40 20.95 5.97 4.60
N PHE A 41 19.62 6.10 4.75
CA PHE A 41 18.78 6.85 3.80
C PHE A 41 17.40 7.18 4.38
N VAL A 42 16.75 8.16 3.76
CA VAL A 42 15.33 8.51 4.00
C VAL A 42 14.53 8.35 2.71
N LEU A 43 13.38 7.69 2.79
CA LEU A 43 12.42 7.53 1.70
C LEU A 43 11.13 8.27 1.99
N ASN A 44 10.55 8.80 0.93
CA ASN A 44 9.19 9.32 0.94
C ASN A 44 8.21 8.15 0.85
N GLY A 45 7.72 7.70 2.00
CA GLY A 45 6.86 6.54 2.14
C GLY A 45 7.60 5.22 2.29
N ILE A 46 6.82 4.16 2.42
CA ILE A 46 7.28 2.77 2.57
C ILE A 46 7.04 2.06 1.23
N ASN A 47 8.02 1.31 0.74
CA ASN A 47 7.89 0.50 -0.46
C ASN A 47 8.09 -0.97 -0.09
N LEU A 48 7.05 -1.78 -0.22
CA LEU A 48 7.06 -3.21 0.06
C LEU A 48 7.00 -4.02 -1.23
N LEU A 49 7.82 -5.06 -1.33
CA LEU A 49 7.79 -6.02 -2.42
C LEU A 49 6.69 -7.06 -2.18
N ILE A 50 5.79 -7.19 -3.13
CA ILE A 50 4.65 -8.11 -3.12
C ILE A 50 4.78 -9.06 -4.31
N LEU A 51 4.83 -10.36 -4.03
CA LEU A 51 4.82 -11.42 -5.03
C LEU A 51 3.43 -12.04 -5.07
N LEU A 52 2.80 -12.04 -6.25
CA LEU A 52 1.53 -12.72 -6.48
C LEU A 52 1.71 -13.71 -7.63
N ASN A 53 1.26 -14.94 -7.39
CA ASN A 53 1.24 -16.02 -8.36
C ASN A 53 -0.19 -16.28 -8.84
N ASP A 54 -0.34 -17.00 -9.94
CA ASP A 54 -1.64 -17.35 -10.55
C ASP A 54 -2.56 -16.13 -10.76
N ILE A 55 -1.98 -15.04 -11.27
CA ILE A 55 -2.71 -13.80 -11.49
C ILE A 55 -3.39 -13.78 -12.86
N SER A 56 -4.56 -13.14 -12.92
CA SER A 56 -5.24 -12.82 -14.18
C SER A 56 -5.46 -11.31 -14.28
N VAL A 57 -5.16 -10.75 -15.45
CA VAL A 57 -5.27 -9.30 -15.67
C VAL A 57 -6.47 -9.02 -16.57
N GLU A 58 -7.43 -8.27 -16.05
CA GLU A 58 -8.63 -7.83 -16.76
C GLU A 58 -8.58 -6.33 -16.98
N LYS A 59 -8.98 -5.89 -18.18
CA LYS A 59 -9.14 -4.46 -18.47
C LYS A 59 -10.44 -3.97 -17.84
N TYR A 60 -10.33 -2.96 -16.98
CA TYR A 60 -11.47 -2.31 -16.31
C TYR A 60 -11.47 -0.80 -16.62
N TYR A 61 -12.18 -0.42 -17.68
CA TYR A 61 -12.15 0.93 -18.27
C TYR A 61 -10.71 1.37 -18.64
N ASN A 62 -10.23 2.47 -18.05
CA ASN A 62 -8.87 3.01 -18.24
C ASN A 62 -7.86 2.43 -17.23
N LYS A 63 -8.24 1.45 -16.42
CA LYS A 63 -7.39 0.82 -15.40
C LYS A 63 -7.33 -0.69 -15.63
N TYR A 64 -6.29 -1.32 -15.12
CA TYR A 64 -6.17 -2.77 -15.12
C TYR A 64 -6.46 -3.30 -13.73
N LYS A 65 -7.24 -4.38 -13.67
CA LYS A 65 -7.53 -5.10 -12.45
C LYS A 65 -6.81 -6.44 -12.53
N CYS A 66 -5.93 -6.68 -11.58
CA CYS A 66 -5.23 -7.95 -11.45
C CYS A 66 -5.95 -8.75 -10.38
N ASN A 67 -6.60 -9.84 -10.78
CA ASN A 67 -7.26 -10.77 -9.88
C ASN A 67 -6.28 -11.89 -9.50
N PHE A 68 -6.40 -12.39 -8.29
CA PHE A 68 -5.60 -13.49 -7.75
C PHE A 68 -6.42 -14.25 -6.71
N ASN A 69 -6.02 -15.48 -6.38
CA ASN A 69 -6.69 -16.25 -5.34
C ASN A 69 -6.20 -15.81 -3.95
N PRO A 70 -7.05 -15.22 -3.08
CA PRO A 70 -6.64 -14.78 -1.74
C PRO A 70 -6.31 -15.96 -0.82
N ILE A 71 -6.83 -17.17 -1.07
CA ILE A 71 -6.52 -18.37 -0.28
C ILE A 71 -5.05 -18.74 -0.44
N ASN A 72 -4.53 -18.69 -1.67
CA ASN A 72 -3.14 -19.02 -1.99
C ASN A 72 -2.14 -17.99 -1.40
N HIS A 73 -2.62 -16.79 -1.05
CA HIS A 73 -1.79 -15.68 -0.60
C HIS A 73 -2.12 -15.25 0.84
N LYS A 74 -2.75 -16.13 1.63
CA LYS A 74 -3.26 -15.80 2.97
C LYS A 74 -2.18 -15.21 3.89
N ASP A 75 -0.98 -15.78 3.90
CA ASP A 75 0.11 -15.32 4.76
C ASP A 75 0.58 -13.90 4.38
N LEU A 76 0.69 -13.63 3.08
CA LEU A 76 1.02 -12.30 2.57
C LEU A 76 -0.05 -11.28 2.94
N ILE A 77 -1.33 -11.66 2.86
CA ILE A 77 -2.46 -10.78 3.22
C ILE A 77 -2.43 -10.46 4.72
N GLU A 78 -2.18 -11.46 5.58
CA GLU A 78 -2.13 -11.25 7.03
C GLU A 78 -0.92 -10.40 7.43
N ASN A 79 0.24 -10.61 6.80
CA ASN A 79 1.42 -9.76 7.04
C ASN A 79 1.16 -8.30 6.66
N ILE A 80 0.54 -8.05 5.51
CA ILE A 80 0.20 -6.69 5.08
C ILE A 80 -0.84 -6.06 6.01
N LYS A 81 -1.82 -6.82 6.47
CA LYS A 81 -2.80 -6.37 7.46
C LYS A 81 -2.11 -5.97 8.76
N SER A 82 -1.18 -6.78 9.27
CA SER A 82 -0.42 -6.46 10.49
C SER A 82 0.40 -5.18 10.34
N ILE A 83 1.04 -4.98 9.18
CA ILE A 83 1.75 -3.73 8.86
C ILE A 83 0.78 -2.54 8.84
N GLU A 84 -0.36 -2.67 8.15
CA GLU A 84 -1.38 -1.62 8.06
C GLU A 84 -1.93 -1.24 9.44
N GLU A 85 -2.25 -2.23 10.28
CA GLU A 85 -2.68 -2.04 11.68
C GLU A 85 -1.63 -1.33 12.52
N THR A 86 -0.36 -1.72 12.39
CA THR A 86 0.75 -1.11 13.15
C THR A 86 0.94 0.35 12.77
N ILE A 87 0.92 0.68 11.48
CA ILE A 87 1.05 2.06 11.00
C ILE A 87 -0.10 2.93 11.51
N LEU A 88 -1.34 2.44 11.41
CA LEU A 88 -2.53 3.18 11.84
C LEU A 88 -2.63 3.32 13.36
N LYS A 89 -2.06 2.38 14.12
CA LYS A 89 -1.94 2.50 15.58
C LYS A 89 -0.91 3.56 15.97
N ASN A 90 0.23 3.61 15.27
CA ASN A 90 1.35 4.50 15.61
C ASN A 90 1.08 5.98 15.32
N VAL A 91 0.21 6.31 14.35
CA VAL A 91 -0.18 7.72 14.10
C VAL A 91 -1.00 8.33 15.25
N ASN A 92 -1.57 7.50 16.14
CA ASN A 92 -2.28 7.92 17.36
C ASN A 92 -3.43 8.93 17.12
N ILE A 93 -4.18 8.77 16.03
CA ILE A 93 -5.38 9.56 15.74
C ILE A 93 -6.52 9.06 16.66
N LYS A 94 -7.10 9.98 17.44
CA LYS A 94 -8.15 9.66 18.42
C LYS A 94 -9.54 10.00 17.88
N ASN A 95 -10.55 9.31 18.40
CA ASN A 95 -11.98 9.57 18.13
C ASN A 95 -12.40 9.42 16.66
N LYS A 96 -11.67 8.62 15.87
CA LYS A 96 -11.97 8.34 14.46
C LYS A 96 -11.85 6.85 14.19
N VAL A 97 -12.51 6.39 13.14
CA VAL A 97 -12.52 4.98 12.74
C VAL A 97 -11.42 4.73 11.71
N SER A 98 -10.50 3.81 12.05
CA SER A 98 -9.45 3.35 11.14
C SER A 98 -10.03 2.50 10.00
N GLN A 99 -9.58 2.74 8.77
CA GLN A 99 -9.96 1.96 7.60
C GLN A 99 -8.76 1.19 7.03
N PHE A 100 -8.93 -0.13 6.90
CA PHE A 100 -7.89 -1.07 6.43
C PHE A 100 -8.04 -1.33 4.93
N LYS A 101 -7.87 -0.27 4.14
CA LYS A 101 -8.18 -0.29 2.70
C LYS A 101 -7.24 -1.19 1.91
N ILE A 102 -6.00 -1.43 2.36
CA ILE A 102 -5.08 -2.37 1.70
C ILE A 102 -5.57 -3.80 1.95
N TYR A 103 -5.81 -4.15 3.21
CA TYR A 103 -6.33 -5.46 3.58
C TYR A 103 -7.67 -5.77 2.91
N GLU A 104 -8.63 -4.84 2.93
CA GLU A 104 -9.93 -5.01 2.25
C GLU A 104 -9.75 -5.32 0.76
N GLN A 105 -8.84 -4.62 0.08
CA GLN A 105 -8.59 -4.84 -1.34
C GLN A 105 -7.98 -6.24 -1.59
N LEU A 106 -6.96 -6.62 -0.81
CA LEU A 106 -6.29 -7.91 -0.98
C LEU A 106 -7.19 -9.09 -0.61
N LYS A 107 -8.01 -8.95 0.43
CA LYS A 107 -9.00 -9.96 0.84
C LYS A 107 -10.02 -10.23 -0.27
N ASN A 108 -10.37 -9.20 -1.04
CA ASN A 108 -11.24 -9.32 -2.20
C ASN A 108 -10.55 -9.97 -3.43
N GLY A 109 -9.30 -10.42 -3.30
CA GLY A 109 -8.59 -11.15 -4.35
C GLY A 109 -8.28 -10.31 -5.57
N ASN A 110 -8.13 -8.99 -5.43
CA ASN A 110 -7.77 -8.14 -6.56
C ASN A 110 -6.92 -6.94 -6.18
N ILE A 111 -6.05 -6.50 -7.09
CA ILE A 111 -5.32 -5.23 -7.01
C ILE A 111 -5.60 -4.38 -8.25
N LYS A 112 -5.65 -3.06 -8.06
CA LYS A 112 -5.77 -2.09 -9.16
C LYS A 112 -4.38 -1.65 -9.58
N ILE A 113 -4.07 -1.82 -10.86
CA ILE A 113 -2.78 -1.46 -11.46
C ILE A 113 -2.99 -0.50 -12.62
N PHE A 114 -2.08 0.46 -12.74
CA PHE A 114 -1.98 1.37 -13.87
C PHE A 114 -0.87 0.82 -14.76
N PHE A 115 -1.25 0.22 -15.89
CA PHE A 115 -0.29 -0.37 -16.84
C PHE A 115 -0.75 -0.02 -18.26
N GLU A 116 0.15 0.00 -19.23
CA GLU A 116 -0.20 0.28 -20.64
C GLU A 116 -0.19 -0.98 -21.50
N ASN A 117 0.69 -1.96 -21.22
CA ASN A 117 0.86 -3.18 -22.02
C ASN A 117 0.44 -4.47 -21.31
N ILE A 118 -0.55 -5.16 -21.87
CA ILE A 118 -1.03 -6.45 -21.37
C ILE A 118 -0.08 -7.54 -21.88
N GLU A 119 0.92 -7.88 -21.09
CA GLU A 119 1.54 -9.20 -21.23
C GLU A 119 0.80 -10.15 -20.29
N ASN A 120 0.41 -11.32 -20.81
CA ASN A 120 -0.17 -12.40 -20.02
C ASN A 120 0.86 -12.85 -19.00
N ILE A 121 0.70 -12.38 -17.76
CA ILE A 121 1.64 -12.63 -16.70
C ILE A 121 0.92 -13.50 -15.71
N ASN A 122 1.39 -14.74 -15.56
CA ASN A 122 0.88 -15.64 -14.53
C ASN A 122 1.45 -15.29 -13.16
N ASN A 123 2.66 -14.70 -13.08
CA ASN A 123 3.32 -14.32 -11.84
C ASN A 123 3.76 -12.86 -11.88
N GLY A 124 3.23 -12.03 -11.00
CA GLY A 124 3.48 -10.60 -10.98
C GLY A 124 4.31 -10.18 -9.78
N LEU A 125 5.40 -9.46 -10.05
CA LEU A 125 6.15 -8.73 -9.05
C LEU A 125 5.58 -7.31 -8.92
N PHE A 126 5.11 -6.97 -7.72
CA PHE A 126 4.50 -5.67 -7.44
C PHE A 126 5.22 -4.95 -6.31
N MET A 127 5.23 -3.63 -6.39
CA MET A 127 5.62 -2.74 -5.32
C MET A 127 4.36 -2.09 -4.74
N LEU A 128 4.10 -2.37 -3.47
CA LEU A 128 3.13 -1.64 -2.67
C LEU A 128 3.80 -0.40 -2.09
N LYS A 129 3.41 0.78 -2.58
CA LYS A 129 3.87 2.06 -2.05
C LYS A 129 2.84 2.61 -1.08
N ILE A 130 3.26 2.86 0.16
CA ILE A 130 2.49 3.54 1.20
C ILE A 130 3.06 4.94 1.37
N SER A 131 2.30 5.98 1.03
CA SER A 131 2.81 7.36 0.98
C SER A 131 2.46 8.21 2.20
N GLY A 132 1.42 7.82 2.93
CA GLY A 132 0.89 8.62 4.03
C GLY A 132 -0.44 8.10 4.55
N ILE A 133 -1.04 8.90 5.41
CA ILE A 133 -2.36 8.65 6.00
C ILE A 133 -3.28 9.77 5.53
N TRP A 134 -4.46 9.39 5.04
CA TRP A 134 -5.54 10.34 4.82
C TRP A 134 -6.45 10.33 6.03
N GLU A 135 -6.99 11.50 6.36
CA GLU A 135 -7.86 11.69 7.50
C GLU A 135 -9.02 12.59 7.08
N THR A 136 -10.22 12.23 7.53
CA THR A 136 -11.47 12.98 7.39
C THR A 136 -12.01 13.30 8.78
N GLU A 137 -13.20 13.90 8.87
CA GLU A 137 -13.87 14.14 10.14
C GLU A 137 -14.06 12.86 10.97
N PHE A 138 -14.46 11.75 10.31
CA PHE A 138 -14.87 10.52 11.01
C PHE A 138 -13.92 9.33 10.80
N HIS A 139 -13.17 9.34 9.71
CA HIS A 139 -12.38 8.18 9.28
C HIS A 139 -10.95 8.57 8.93
N PHE A 140 -10.04 7.62 9.07
CA PHE A 140 -8.68 7.75 8.56
C PHE A 140 -8.18 6.40 8.05
N GLY A 141 -7.17 6.42 7.18
CA GLY A 141 -6.60 5.20 6.61
C GLY A 141 -5.34 5.48 5.83
N ILE A 142 -4.73 4.43 5.30
CA ILE A 142 -3.49 4.55 4.54
C ILE A 142 -3.78 5.00 3.10
N THR A 143 -2.94 5.90 2.57
CA THR A 143 -2.83 6.19 1.14
C THR A 143 -1.77 5.28 0.52
N TYR A 144 -2.17 4.48 -0.46
CA TYR A 144 -1.28 3.51 -1.09
C TYR A 144 -1.49 3.39 -2.61
N LYS A 145 -0.53 2.76 -3.29
CA LYS A 145 -0.65 2.33 -4.69
C LYS A 145 0.17 1.09 -4.98
N PHE A 146 -0.36 0.23 -5.85
CA PHE A 146 0.38 -0.89 -6.43
C PHE A 146 1.03 -0.47 -7.75
N VAL A 147 2.30 -0.82 -7.91
CA VAL A 147 3.06 -0.58 -9.14
C VAL A 147 3.72 -1.88 -9.55
N LYS A 148 3.51 -2.31 -10.79
CA LYS A 148 4.19 -3.50 -11.31
C LYS A 148 5.68 -3.21 -11.52
N ILE A 149 6.54 -4.17 -11.16
CA ILE A 149 7.98 -4.12 -11.42
C ILE A 149 8.24 -5.01 -12.64
N ASN A 150 8.78 -4.43 -13.72
CA ASN A 150 9.05 -5.17 -14.96
C ASN A 150 10.44 -5.84 -14.97
N HIS A 151 11.41 -5.34 -14.18
CA HIS A 151 12.74 -5.92 -14.01
C HIS A 151 13.27 -5.60 -12.60
N LEU A 152 13.98 -6.55 -11.98
CA LEU A 152 14.78 -6.38 -10.76
C LEU A 152 16.20 -5.95 -11.14
#